data_AF-F6BKG8-F1
#
_entry.id   AF-F6BKG8-F1
#
_cell.length_a   1.000
_cell.length_b   1.000
_cell.length_c   1.000
_cell.angle_alpha   90.00
_cell.angle_beta   90.00
_cell.angle_gamma   90.00
#
_symmetry.space_group_name_H-M   'P 1'
#
loop_
_entity.id
_entity.type
_entity.pdbx_description
1 polymer ?
#
loop_
_entity_poly.entity_id
_entity_poly.type
_entity_poly.pdbx_seq_one_letter_code
_entity_poly.pdbx_strand_id
1 'polypeptide(L)' 'MNINDEQVNVIKNFLINKVKPYVIYLFGSAVNGIFRSDSDIDIAYLS' A
#
# COMPACT_ATOMS: atom_id res chain seq x y z
N MET A 1 9.91 2.48 -10.65
CA MET A 1 8.55 1.96 -10.97
C MET A 1 7.59 2.49 -9.91
N ASN A 2 6.28 2.44 -10.11
CA ASN A 2 5.28 2.68 -9.07
C ASN A 2 4.36 1.48 -8.99
N ILE A 3 3.78 1.23 -7.82
CA ILE A 3 2.65 0.33 -7.72
C ILE A 3 1.46 0.90 -8.51
N ASN A 4 0.68 0.02 -9.14
CA ASN A 4 -0.47 0.39 -9.96
C ASN A 4 -1.79 0.28 -9.17
N ASP A 5 -2.88 0.74 -9.78
CA ASP A 5 -4.21 0.75 -9.15
C ASP A 5 -4.73 -0.64 -8.77
N GLU A 6 -4.36 -1.68 -9.54
CA GLU A 6 -4.73 -3.06 -9.23
C GLU A 6 -4.06 -3.52 -7.92
N GLN A 7 -2.76 -3.26 -7.77
CA GLN A 7 -2.01 -3.57 -6.55
C GLN A 7 -2.54 -2.78 -5.35
N VAL A 8 -2.85 -1.49 -5.54
CA VAL A 8 -3.47 -0.66 -4.49
C VAL A 8 -4.81 -1.25 -4.04
N ASN A 9 -5.65 -1.71 -4.96
CA ASN A 9 -6.93 -2.33 -4.63
C ASN A 9 -6.78 -3.64 -3.86
N VAL A 10 -5.81 -4.48 -4.22
CA VAL A 10 -5.50 -5.72 -3.48
C VAL A 10 -5.11 -5.40 -2.03
N ILE A 11 -4.18 -4.46 -1.84
CA ILE A 11 -3.72 -4.04 -0.50
C ILE A 11 -4.88 -3.47 0.32
N LYS A 12 -5.64 -2.55 -0.27
CA LYS A 12 -6.79 -1.91 0.38
C LYS A 12 -7.83 -2.94 0.83
N ASN A 13 -8.25 -3.84 -0.06
CA ASN A 13 -9.27 -4.84 0.26
C ASN A 13 -8.79 -5.83 1.32
N PHE A 14 -7.51 -6.23 1.27
CA PHE A 14 -6.93 -7.08 2.31
C PHE A 14 -6.98 -6.40 3.68
N LEU A 15 -6.53 -5.15 3.79
CA LEU A 15 -6.51 -4.41 5.06
C LEU A 15 -7.92 -4.14 5.60
N ILE A 16 -8.86 -3.72 4.74
CA ILE A 16 -10.28 -3.52 5.12
C ILE A 16 -10.86 -4.78 5.76
N ASN A 17 -10.62 -5.94 5.14
CA ASN A 17 -11.17 -7.20 5.64
C ASN A 17 -10.50 -7.70 6.92
N LYS A 18 -9.20 -7.42 7.11
CA LYS A 18 -8.42 -7.96 8.24
C LYS A 18 -8.44 -7.09 9.48
N VAL A 19 -8.28 -5.77 9.32
CA VAL A 19 -8.06 -4.84 10.44
C VAL A 19 -9.07 -3.70 10.50
N LYS A 20 -10.03 -3.64 9.57
CA LYS A 20 -11.10 -2.63 9.48
C LYS A 20 -10.59 -1.20 9.77
N PRO A 21 -9.53 -0.75 9.07
CA PRO A 21 -8.92 0.52 9.38
C PRO A 21 -9.85 1.67 8.97
N TYR A 22 -9.82 2.74 9.75
CA TYR A 22 -10.47 4.01 9.43
C TYR A 22 -9.76 4.72 8.28
N VAL A 23 -8.42 4.67 8.28
CA VAL A 23 -7.56 5.30 7.26
C VAL A 23 -6.38 4.40 6.93
N ILE A 24 -5.97 4.40 5.65
CA ILE A 24 -4.77 3.71 5.12
C ILE A 24 -3.93 4.73 4.36
N TYR A 25 -2.64 4.82 4.67
CA TYR A 25 -1.62 5.54 3.91
C TYR A 25 -0.66 4.54 3.27
N LEU A 26 -0.51 4.64 1.95
CA LEU A 26 0.58 4.01 1.20
C LEU A 26 1.63 5.08 0.91
N PHE A 27 2.87 4.82 1.30
CA PHE A 27 3.94 5.81 1.17
C PHE A 27 5.26 5.12 0.81
N GLY A 28 6.35 5.88 0.88
CA GLY A 28 7.69 5.35 0.64
C GLY A 28 8.02 5.12 -0.84
N SER A 29 8.93 4.19 -1.10
CA SER A 29 9.48 3.97 -2.44
C SER A 29 8.45 3.50 -3.46
N ALA A 30 7.42 2.77 -3.00
CA ALA A 30 6.38 2.19 -3.84
C ALA A 30 5.54 3.21 -4.61
N VAL A 31 5.45 4.45 -4.12
CA VAL A 31 4.63 5.52 -4.70
C VAL A 31 5.46 6.68 -5.29
N ASN A 32 6.77 6.71 -5.04
CA ASN A 32 7.67 7.83 -5.35
C ASN A 32 8.58 7.61 -6.58
N GLY A 33 8.24 6.68 -7.46
CA GLY A 33 8.94 6.40 -8.73
C GLY A 33 10.20 5.55 -8.58
N ILE A 34 10.68 5.36 -7.35
CA ILE A 34 11.92 4.65 -7.00
C ILE A 34 11.71 3.18 -6.62
N PHE A 35 10.51 2.64 -6.80
CA PHE A 35 10.21 1.23 -6.53
C PHE A 35 11.06 0.31 -7.41
N ARG A 36 11.74 -0.64 -6.78
CA ARG A 36 12.53 -1.71 -7.40
C ARG A 36 11.86 -3.07 -7.14
N SER A 37 12.25 -4.09 -7.89
CA SER A 37 11.68 -5.44 -7.77
C SER A 37 11.87 -6.09 -6.40
N ASP A 38 12.89 -5.65 -5.66
CA ASP A 38 13.25 -6.10 -4.31
C ASP A 38 12.78 -5.13 -3.21
N SER A 39 12.05 -4.06 -3.57
CA SER A 39 11.52 -3.10 -2.61
C SER A 39 10.28 -3.64 -1.90
N ASP A 40 10.12 -3.25 -0.64
CA ASP A 40 8.92 -3.44 0.14
C ASP A 40 7.90 -2.31 -0.08
N ILE A 41 6.76 -2.43 0.60
CA ILE A 41 5.66 -1.47 0.55
C ILE A 41 5.44 -0.92 1.96
N ASP A 42 5.68 0.38 2.13
CA ASP A 42 5.42 1.07 3.38
C ASP A 42 3.93 1.39 3.54
N ILE A 43 3.35 0.94 4.66
CA ILE A 43 1.93 1.08 4.97
C ILE A 43 1.78 1.59 6.40
N ALA A 44 0.97 2.64 6.58
CA ALA A 44 0.48 3.07 7.88
C ALA A 44 -1.05 3.02 7.86
N TYR A 45 -1.66 2.59 8.96
CA TYR A 45 -3.11 2.58 9.10
C TYR A 45 -3.54 2.97 10.51
N LEU A 46 -4.75 3.50 10.62
CA LEU A 46 -5.42 3.80 11.89
C LEU A 46 -6.64 2.88 12.03
N SER A 47 -6.77 2.19 13.16
CA SER A 47 -7.85 1.26 13.48
C SER A 47 -8.44 1.57 14.85
#